data_AF-C6TIS2-F1
#
_entry.id   AF-C6TIS2-F1
#
_cell.length_a   1.000
_cell.length_b   1.000
_cell.length_c   1.000
_cell.angle_alpha   90.00
_cell.angle_beta   90.00
_cell.angle_gamma   90.00
#
_symmetry.space_group_name_H-M   'P 1'
#
loop_
_entity.id
_entity.type
_entity.pdbx_description
1 polymer ?
#
loop_
_entity_poly.entity_id
_entity_poly.type
_entity_poly.pdbx_seq_one_letter_code
_entity_poly.pdbx_strand_id
1 'polypeptide(L)'
;MANAALRNVKVLPNSANMEEARHRVFEFFRTARRSLPSVMEIYNLYDVVSVSELRSSVASQIRNNIHVTDPKVIDMLLFKGMEELKNVVDHSKQRHHIIGQYVVGRQVQDSATKDPDTSTFLKNFYNTNYF
;
A
#
# COMPACT_ATOMS: atom_id res chain seq x y z
N MET A 1 12.45 -10.27 -14.55
CA MET A 1 13.26 -10.50 -13.32
C MET A 1 12.47 -10.30 -12.02
N ALA A 2 11.57 -9.30 -11.87
CA ALA A 2 10.78 -9.11 -10.63
C ALA A 2 9.80 -10.26 -10.31
N ASN A 3 9.20 -10.89 -11.34
CA ASN A 3 8.24 -11.98 -11.17
C ASN A 3 8.81 -13.25 -10.53
N ALA A 4 10.13 -13.48 -10.56
CA ALA A 4 10.72 -14.67 -9.96
C ALA A 4 10.73 -14.62 -8.42
N ALA A 5 10.84 -13.41 -7.83
CA ALA A 5 10.95 -13.23 -6.38
C ALA A 5 9.62 -13.46 -5.64
N LEU A 6 8.47 -13.28 -6.31
CA LEU A 6 7.13 -13.41 -5.72
C LEU A 6 6.51 -14.81 -5.88
N ARG A 7 7.17 -15.72 -6.62
CA ARG A 7 6.65 -17.07 -6.85
C ARG A 7 6.60 -17.92 -5.58
N ASN A 8 7.52 -17.67 -4.63
CA ASN A 8 7.58 -18.37 -3.35
C ASN A 8 7.54 -17.35 -2.21
N VAL A 9 6.34 -16.90 -1.82
CA VAL A 9 6.16 -16.19 -0.54
C VAL A 9 6.36 -17.23 0.57
N LYS A 10 7.63 -17.47 0.95
CA LYS A 10 7.98 -18.33 2.07
C LYS A 10 7.80 -17.51 3.34
N VAL A 11 7.13 -18.09 4.34
CA VAL A 11 7.09 -17.48 5.68
C VAL A 11 8.52 -17.38 6.19
N LEU A 12 9.04 -16.16 6.26
CA LEU A 12 10.36 -15.88 6.79
C LEU A 12 10.31 -16.05 8.32
N PRO A 13 11.40 -16.51 8.96
CA PRO A 13 11.48 -16.53 10.42
C PRO A 13 11.29 -15.11 10.96
N ASN A 14 10.61 -14.98 12.10
CA ASN A 14 10.41 -13.67 12.74
C ASN A 14 11.76 -12.97 12.97
N SER A 15 11.80 -11.67 12.69
CA SER A 15 12.94 -10.80 12.88
C SER A 15 13.34 -10.81 14.36
N ALA A 16 14.63 -11.00 14.62
CA ALA A 16 15.16 -11.05 15.98
C ALA A 16 15.19 -9.65 16.62
N ASN A 17 15.31 -8.61 15.81
CA ASN A 17 15.40 -7.22 16.25
C ASN A 17 14.77 -6.26 15.21
N MET A 18 14.65 -4.99 15.61
CA MET A 18 14.07 -3.93 14.77
C MET A 18 14.88 -3.62 13.51
N GLU A 19 16.20 -3.82 13.55
CA GLU A 19 17.08 -3.52 12.42
C GLU A 19 16.88 -4.52 11.28
N GLU A 20 16.75 -5.81 11.60
CA GLU A 20 16.39 -6.85 10.65
C GLU A 20 15.01 -6.60 10.03
N ALA A 21 14.01 -6.25 10.85
CA ALA A 21 12.67 -5.92 10.36
C ALA A 21 12.70 -4.74 9.39
N ARG A 22 13.45 -3.67 9.72
CA ARG A 22 13.64 -2.50 8.84
C ARG A 22 14.31 -2.87 7.52
N HIS A 23 15.35 -3.70 7.55
CA HIS A 23 16.03 -4.16 6.34
C HIS A 23 15.04 -4.88 5.40
N ARG A 24 14.24 -5.80 5.94
CA ARG A 24 13.23 -6.54 5.18
C ARG A 24 12.14 -5.64 4.60
N VAL A 25 11.71 -4.61 5.35
CA VAL A 25 10.77 -3.60 4.84
C VAL A 25 11.34 -2.87 3.62
N PHE A 26 12.64 -2.51 3.63
CA PHE A 26 13.28 -1.88 2.48
C PHE A 26 13.41 -2.81 1.27
N GLU A 27 13.73 -4.09 1.49
CA GLU A 27 13.76 -5.09 0.43
C GLU A 27 12.38 -5.28 -0.22
N PHE A 28 11.33 -5.37 0.60
CA PHE A 28 9.95 -5.40 0.13
C PHE A 28 9.60 -4.15 -0.67
N PHE A 29 9.90 -2.96 -0.15
CA PHE A 29 9.63 -1.69 -0.85
C PHE A 29 10.32 -1.63 -2.21
N ARG A 30 11.58 -2.07 -2.28
CA ARG A 30 12.34 -2.14 -3.54
C ARG A 30 11.71 -3.12 -4.52
N THR A 31 11.23 -4.26 -4.03
CA THR A 31 10.55 -5.29 -4.84
C THR A 31 9.23 -4.77 -5.38
N ALA A 32 8.38 -4.21 -4.52
CA ALA A 32 7.11 -3.59 -4.90
C ALA A 32 7.33 -2.50 -5.96
N ARG A 33 8.23 -1.55 -5.71
CA ARG A 33 8.53 -0.44 -6.64
C ARG A 33 8.97 -0.91 -8.03
N ARG A 34 9.66 -2.05 -8.10
CA ARG A 34 10.16 -2.66 -9.35
C ARG A 34 9.08 -3.43 -10.12
N SER A 35 8.03 -3.92 -9.46
CA SER A 35 6.92 -4.61 -10.14
C SER A 35 5.86 -3.66 -10.68
N LEU A 36 5.75 -2.43 -10.14
CA LEU A 36 4.71 -1.47 -10.55
C LEU A 36 4.64 -1.18 -12.06
N PRO A 37 5.75 -1.04 -12.82
CA PRO A 37 5.65 -0.88 -14.28
C PRO A 37 4.88 -2.02 -14.97
N SER A 38 5.12 -3.28 -14.54
CA SER A 38 4.38 -4.43 -15.07
C SER A 38 2.92 -4.41 -14.62
N VAL A 39 2.64 -3.98 -13.39
CA VAL A 39 1.25 -3.82 -12.90
C VAL A 39 0.48 -2.79 -13.76
N MET A 40 1.13 -1.70 -14.16
CA MET A 40 0.52 -0.68 -15.03
C MET A 40 0.09 -1.24 -16.39
N GLU A 41 0.93 -2.10 -16.98
CA GLU A 41 0.64 -2.79 -18.24
C GLU A 41 -0.47 -3.83 -18.07
N ILE A 42 -0.37 -4.70 -17.06
CA ILE A 42 -1.32 -5.79 -16.79
C ILE A 42 -2.75 -5.26 -16.55
N TYR A 43 -2.88 -4.11 -15.89
CA TYR A 43 -4.17 -3.54 -15.51
C TYR A 43 -4.60 -2.34 -16.35
N ASN A 44 -3.81 -1.95 -17.36
CA ASN A 44 -4.03 -0.75 -18.18
C ASN A 44 -4.41 0.47 -17.32
N LEU A 45 -3.46 0.97 -16.53
CA LEU A 45 -3.68 2.03 -15.54
C LEU A 45 -3.21 3.42 -15.99
N TYR A 46 -2.59 3.52 -17.18
CA TYR A 46 -1.95 4.74 -17.68
C TYR A 46 -2.93 5.92 -17.88
N ASP A 47 -4.22 5.64 -18.02
CA ASP A 47 -5.30 6.61 -18.13
C ASP A 47 -5.77 7.18 -16.78
N VAL A 48 -5.44 6.53 -15.65
CA VAL A 48 -5.95 6.90 -14.32
C VAL A 48 -4.86 7.37 -13.37
N VAL A 49 -3.65 6.80 -13.47
CA VAL A 49 -2.57 7.08 -12.52
C VAL A 49 -1.21 6.95 -13.20
N SER A 50 -0.24 7.75 -12.76
CA SER A 50 1.16 7.60 -13.17
C SER A 50 1.90 6.56 -12.33
N VAL A 51 2.97 5.96 -12.87
CA VAL A 51 3.82 5.04 -12.08
C VAL A 51 4.43 5.75 -10.87
N SER A 52 4.69 7.06 -10.97
CA SER A 52 5.21 7.86 -9.86
C SER A 52 4.22 7.95 -8.70
N GLU A 53 2.96 8.23 -8.99
CA GLU A 53 1.88 8.29 -7.99
C GLU A 53 1.67 6.92 -7.34
N LEU A 54 1.67 5.84 -8.13
CA LEU A 54 1.54 4.49 -7.58
C LEU A 54 2.70 4.12 -6.63
N ARG A 55 3.93 4.56 -6.95
CA ARG A 55 5.08 4.42 -6.02
C ARG A 55 4.87 5.20 -4.73
N SER A 56 4.30 6.40 -4.83
CA SER A 56 3.96 7.23 -3.67
C SER A 56 2.85 6.60 -2.83
N SER A 57 1.86 5.96 -3.44
CA SER A 57 0.83 5.18 -2.73
C SER A 57 1.45 4.04 -1.92
N VAL A 58 2.34 3.23 -2.52
CA VAL A 58 3.04 2.16 -1.80
C VAL A 58 3.85 2.73 -0.62
N ALA A 59 4.58 3.82 -0.84
CA ALA A 59 5.35 4.46 0.22
C ALA A 59 4.46 5.00 1.35
N SER A 60 3.29 5.55 1.03
CA SER A 60 2.31 6.00 2.02
C SER A 60 1.80 4.84 2.88
N GLN A 61 1.48 3.69 2.28
CA GLN A 61 1.01 2.52 3.02
C GLN A 61 2.05 2.03 4.03
N ILE A 62 3.34 2.07 3.68
CA ILE A 62 4.42 1.74 4.61
C ILE A 62 4.52 2.79 5.72
N ARG A 63 4.48 4.08 5.38
CA ARG A 63 4.57 5.17 6.37
C ARG A 63 3.38 5.22 7.34
N ASN A 64 2.19 4.83 6.92
CA ASN A 64 1.01 4.76 7.78
C ASN A 64 1.24 3.86 9.00
N ASN A 65 2.16 2.89 8.89
CA ASN A 65 2.51 1.94 9.95
C ASN A 65 3.82 2.29 10.68
N ILE A 66 4.36 3.50 10.50
CA ILE A 66 5.66 3.89 11.11
C ILE A 66 5.65 3.89 12.64
N HIS A 67 4.47 4.02 13.24
CA HIS A 67 4.26 4.02 14.68
C HIS A 67 4.38 2.63 15.33
N VAL A 68 4.47 1.56 14.53
CA VAL A 68 4.60 0.18 15.03
C VAL A 68 6.04 -0.06 15.50
N THR A 69 6.19 -0.42 16.76
CA THR A 69 7.49 -0.65 17.41
C THR A 69 7.82 -2.11 17.69
N ASP A 70 6.86 -3.04 17.50
CA ASP A 70 7.09 -4.48 17.68
C ASP A 70 7.57 -5.11 16.35
N PRO A 71 8.80 -5.67 16.29
CA PRO A 71 9.32 -6.34 15.10
C PRO A 71 8.42 -7.46 14.57
N LYS A 72 7.75 -8.22 15.46
CA LYS A 72 6.88 -9.32 15.04
C LYS A 72 5.62 -8.82 14.34
N VAL A 73 5.09 -7.69 14.79
CA VAL A 73 3.94 -7.03 14.14
C VAL A 73 4.37 -6.49 12.78
N ILE A 74 5.58 -5.92 12.67
CA ILE A 74 6.14 -5.47 11.40
C ILE A 74 6.27 -6.65 10.42
N ASP A 75 6.79 -7.80 10.85
CA ASP A 75 6.90 -8.98 10.00
C ASP A 75 5.53 -9.47 9.51
N MET A 76 4.51 -9.45 10.37
CA MET A 76 3.14 -9.80 9.98
C MET A 76 2.59 -8.80 8.94
N LEU A 77 2.80 -7.50 9.12
CA LEU A 77 2.41 -6.49 8.14
C LEU A 77 3.15 -6.67 6.82
N LEU A 78 4.44 -7.02 6.88
CA LEU A 78 5.26 -7.30 5.72
C LEU A 78 4.73 -8.53 4.96
N PHE A 79 4.38 -9.60 5.67
CA PHE A 79 3.78 -10.79 5.09
C PHE A 79 2.47 -10.47 4.35
N LYS A 80 1.56 -9.72 4.99
CA LYS A 80 0.32 -9.25 4.34
C LYS A 80 0.61 -8.40 3.10
N GLY A 81 1.61 -7.53 3.15
CA GLY A 81 2.05 -6.72 2.02
C GLY A 81 2.62 -7.55 0.86
N MET A 82 3.39 -8.60 1.16
CA MET A 82 3.92 -9.53 0.17
C MET A 82 2.82 -10.35 -0.50
N GLU A 83 1.87 -10.85 0.27
CA GLU A 83 0.69 -11.57 -0.24
C GLU A 83 -0.15 -10.68 -1.15
N GLU A 84 -0.43 -9.45 -0.72
CA GLU A 84 -1.15 -8.46 -1.52
C GLU A 84 -0.42 -8.17 -2.83
N LEU A 85 0.89 -7.93 -2.77
CA LEU A 85 1.70 -7.68 -3.97
C LEU A 85 1.69 -8.87 -4.92
N LYS A 86 1.76 -10.10 -4.39
CA LYS A 86 1.66 -11.33 -5.17
C LYS A 86 0.31 -11.41 -5.89
N ASN A 87 -0.80 -11.18 -5.18
CA ASN A 87 -2.14 -11.22 -5.76
C ASN A 87 -2.32 -10.20 -6.90
N VAL A 88 -1.69 -9.03 -6.79
CA VAL A 88 -1.69 -8.02 -7.86
C VAL A 88 -0.82 -8.46 -9.04
N VAL A 89 0.40 -8.93 -8.79
CA VAL A 89 1.34 -9.32 -9.86
C VAL A 89 0.88 -10.57 -10.62
N ASP A 90 0.30 -11.54 -9.91
CA ASP A 90 -0.24 -12.79 -10.48
C ASP A 90 -1.62 -12.60 -11.12
N HIS A 91 -2.11 -11.36 -11.25
CA HIS A 91 -3.42 -11.02 -11.79
C HIS A 91 -4.59 -11.74 -11.09
N SER A 92 -4.45 -12.01 -9.79
CA SER A 92 -5.52 -12.60 -8.97
C SER A 92 -6.56 -11.54 -8.55
N LYS A 93 -6.24 -10.26 -8.68
CA LYS A 93 -7.17 -9.13 -8.53
C LYS A 93 -7.59 -8.57 -9.88
N GLN A 94 -8.72 -7.86 -9.91
CA GLN A 94 -9.20 -7.11 -11.09
C GLN A 94 -8.82 -5.62 -11.03
N ARG A 95 -8.79 -4.95 -12.20
CA ARG A 95 -8.45 -3.52 -12.38
C ARG A 95 -9.16 -2.58 -11.39
N HIS A 96 -10.46 -2.76 -11.20
CA HIS A 96 -11.25 -1.88 -10.34
C HIS A 96 -10.82 -1.96 -8.85
N HIS A 97 -10.31 -3.10 -8.38
CA HIS A 97 -9.74 -3.21 -7.03
C HIS A 97 -8.52 -2.32 -6.87
N ILE A 98 -7.64 -2.30 -7.87
CA ILE A 98 -6.41 -1.51 -7.86
C ILE A 98 -6.74 -0.03 -7.84
N ILE A 99 -7.66 0.39 -8.70
CA ILE A 99 -8.12 1.79 -8.81
C ILE A 99 -8.77 2.24 -7.50
N GLY A 100 -9.74 1.49 -6.99
CA GLY A 100 -10.46 1.85 -5.78
C GLY A 100 -9.53 1.96 -4.56
N GLN A 101 -8.64 0.99 -4.38
CA GLN A 101 -7.81 0.90 -3.19
C GLN A 101 -6.58 1.81 -3.20
N TYR A 102 -5.88 1.92 -4.34
CA TYR A 102 -4.55 2.55 -4.41
C TYR A 102 -4.50 3.88 -5.15
N VAL A 103 -5.54 4.21 -5.93
CA VAL A 103 -5.64 5.46 -6.69
C VAL A 103 -6.65 6.40 -6.03
N VAL A 104 -7.93 6.01 -5.99
CA VAL A 104 -9.01 6.84 -5.45
C VAL A 104 -8.86 7.02 -3.94
N GLY A 105 -8.60 5.93 -3.20
CA GLY A 105 -8.40 6.00 -1.75
C GLY A 105 -7.30 6.98 -1.33
N ARG A 106 -6.27 7.18 -2.17
CA ARG A 106 -5.21 8.16 -1.90
C ARG A 106 -5.67 9.61 -2.17
N GLN A 107 -6.39 9.85 -3.26
CA GLN A 107 -6.92 11.18 -3.55
C GLN A 107 -7.83 11.69 -2.43
N VAL A 108 -8.67 10.82 -1.86
CA VAL A 108 -9.55 11.16 -0.74
C VAL A 108 -8.76 11.53 0.52
N GLN A 109 -7.67 10.81 0.82
CA GLN A 109 -6.80 11.14 1.97
C GLN A 109 -6.09 12.49 1.78
N ASP A 110 -5.58 12.75 0.57
CA ASP A 110 -4.88 14.00 0.26
C ASP A 110 -5.86 15.21 0.19
N SER A 111 -7.13 14.99 -0.16
CA SER A 111 -8.17 16.05 -0.17
C SER A 111 -8.78 16.31 1.21
N ALA A 112 -8.92 15.31 2.07
CA ALA A 112 -9.46 15.47 3.43
C ALA A 112 -8.65 16.46 4.30
N THR A 113 -7.37 16.67 3.96
CA THR A 113 -6.48 17.60 4.66
C THR A 113 -6.65 19.06 4.19
N LYS A 114 -7.38 19.32 3.09
CA LYS A 114 -7.38 20.60 2.36
C LYS A 114 -8.68 21.41 2.41
N ASP A 115 -9.67 21.01 3.20
CA ASP A 115 -10.88 21.82 3.40
C ASP A 115 -10.77 22.64 4.69
N PRO A 116 -10.24 23.89 4.63
CA PRO A 116 -10.08 24.72 5.83
C PRO A 116 -11.42 25.25 6.39
N ASP A 117 -12.54 25.12 5.68
CA ASP A 117 -13.70 26.00 5.90
C ASP A 117 -14.86 25.37 6.70
N THR A 118 -14.81 24.08 7.02
CA THR A 118 -15.86 23.43 7.82
C THR A 118 -15.29 22.42 8.79
N SER A 119 -15.64 22.56 10.08
CA SER A 119 -15.17 21.67 11.13
C SER A 119 -15.63 20.23 10.88
N THR A 120 -14.80 19.25 11.27
CA THR A 120 -15.13 17.82 11.17
C THR A 120 -16.47 17.51 11.85
N PHE A 121 -16.77 18.19 12.96
CA PHE A 121 -18.06 18.10 13.64
C PHE A 121 -19.22 18.54 12.75
N LEU A 122 -19.17 19.73 12.13
CA LEU A 122 -20.25 20.24 11.27
C LEU A 122 -20.48 19.33 10.06
N LYS A 123 -19.40 18.83 9.44
CA LYS A 123 -19.50 17.87 8.33
C LYS A 123 -20.19 16.58 8.78
N ASN A 124 -19.84 16.03 9.94
CA ASN A 124 -20.47 14.82 10.44
C ASN A 124 -21.93 15.07 10.83
N PHE A 125 -22.21 16.20 11.48
CA PHE A 125 -23.56 16.61 11.89
C PHE A 125 -24.56 16.67 10.74
N TYR A 126 -24.15 17.19 9.57
CA TYR A 126 -25.03 17.24 8.40
C TYR A 126 -25.19 15.89 7.67
N ASN A 127 -24.23 14.98 7.80
CA ASN A 127 -24.22 13.73 7.03
C ASN A 127 -24.76 12.53 7.81
N THR A 128 -24.60 12.49 9.13
CA THR A 128 -24.96 11.33 9.94
C THR A 128 -25.32 11.74 11.38
N ASN A 129 -26.17 10.96 12.03
CA ASN A 129 -26.49 11.10 13.46
C ASN A 129 -25.53 10.31 14.36
N TYR A 130 -24.49 9.69 13.79
CA TYR A 130 -23.44 9.00 14.54
C TYR A 130 -22.18 9.87 14.56
N PHE A 131 -22.01 10.66 15.62
CA PHE A 131 -20.81 11.45 15.88
C PHE A 131 -20.18 11.05 17.22
#